data_AF-A0A9W6R305-F1
#
_entry.id   AF-A0A9W6R305-F1
#
_cell.length_a   1.000
_cell.length_b   1.000
_cell.length_c   1.000
_cell.angle_alpha   90.00
_cell.angle_beta   90.00
_cell.angle_gamma   90.00
#
_symmetry.space_group_name_H-M   'P 1'
#
loop_
_entity.id
_entity.type
_entity.pdbx_description
1 polymer ?
#
loop_
_entity_poly.entity_id
_entity_poly.type
_entity_poly.pdbx_seq_one_letter_code
_entity_poly.pdbx_strand_id
1 'polypeptide(L)'
;MTDEVTEVFDEPVNEERAVPPPWRNGRDERREATLRAFSAGVDAYCAYCGHRLPPIPARGGRPSPYCAADPERYGRWGAKVITCAMLDECREIWVRTYGQNQPMTQFDVRVLDERAAGLLAALDPVREEIGALRTRLSEETAAALEAKAAAEQARATAEEQAREAEAERDRALADAEQARQQAERDLAERRAAQAEATQAGKDRDEAVARQKAAEGEKDRAVADRERALDQVTAAQERVAELQAVLVSERATAVERLDQLRREEDQARQDLRATLTQEYEGRLRARADEFDAQTRALRAAADERVAELGSQLTQATHTYAETLGPLHEQLSRLRQELAEKTADAMVLRRQLDGLRAELSQVLDQAAEGEPLRDLIAAALAKPETTANEPG
;
A
#
# COMPACT_ATOMS: atom_id res chain seq x y z
N MET A 1 -152.93 70.13 -10.21
CA MET A 1 -152.51 71.27 -11.04
C MET A 1 -151.90 70.66 -12.29
N THR A 2 -152.76 70.42 -13.29
CA THR A 2 -152.94 71.33 -14.45
C THR A 2 -151.68 71.22 -15.32
N ASP A 3 -151.73 70.78 -16.57
CA ASP A 3 -152.73 71.07 -17.59
C ASP A 3 -152.73 70.03 -18.71
N GLU A 4 -153.93 69.81 -19.25
CA GLU A 4 -154.16 69.43 -20.64
C GLU A 4 -153.57 70.49 -21.57
N VAL A 5 -152.77 70.09 -22.56
CA VAL A 5 -152.69 70.81 -23.84
C VAL A 5 -152.64 69.80 -24.97
N THR A 6 -153.84 69.42 -25.39
CA THR A 6 -154.20 69.26 -26.82
C THR A 6 -153.90 70.55 -27.57
N GLU A 7 -153.24 70.47 -28.72
CA GLU A 7 -153.55 71.29 -29.92
C GLU A 7 -152.86 70.65 -31.15
N VAL A 8 -153.67 70.09 -32.05
CA VAL A 8 -153.97 70.60 -33.42
C VAL A 8 -152.89 70.18 -34.42
N PHE A 9 -153.03 69.04 -35.11
CA PHE A 9 -153.77 68.83 -36.38
C PHE A 9 -153.51 69.90 -37.46
N ASP A 10 -152.60 69.58 -38.38
CA ASP A 10 -152.70 69.97 -39.79
C ASP A 10 -152.52 68.71 -40.65
N GLU A 11 -153.64 68.24 -41.18
CA GLU A 11 -153.78 67.39 -42.37
C GLU A 11 -153.52 68.23 -43.65
N PRO A 12 -153.54 67.69 -44.88
CA PRO A 12 -153.15 66.36 -45.38
C PRO A 12 -152.37 66.45 -46.72
N VAL A 13 -151.86 65.32 -47.21
CA VAL A 13 -152.08 64.97 -48.64
C VAL A 13 -152.59 63.54 -48.66
N ASN A 14 -153.86 63.41 -49.03
CA ASN A 14 -154.65 62.20 -48.97
C ASN A 14 -154.39 61.39 -50.25
N GLU A 15 -153.41 60.49 -50.23
CA GLU A 15 -153.25 59.44 -51.25
C GLU A 15 -154.08 58.21 -50.83
N GLU A 16 -155.01 57.82 -51.70
CA GLU A 16 -155.97 56.71 -51.53
C GLU A 16 -155.33 55.44 -50.94
N ARG A 17 -155.60 55.16 -49.65
CA ARG A 17 -155.20 53.92 -48.98
C ARG A 17 -156.19 52.80 -49.34
N ALA A 18 -155.78 51.91 -50.24
CA ALA A 18 -156.43 50.61 -50.38
C ALA A 18 -156.16 49.73 -49.14
N VAL A 19 -157.16 48.96 -48.71
CA VAL A 19 -157.20 48.15 -47.48
C VAL A 19 -156.06 47.10 -47.46
N PRO A 20 -155.30 46.96 -46.36
CA PRO A 20 -154.19 46.00 -46.27
C PRO A 20 -154.68 44.53 -46.31
N PRO A 21 -153.94 43.60 -46.93
CA PRO A 21 -154.38 42.22 -47.09
C PRO A 21 -154.51 41.49 -45.73
N PRO A 22 -155.52 40.60 -45.54
CA PRO A 22 -155.75 39.92 -44.27
C PRO A 22 -154.57 39.02 -43.86
N TRP A 23 -154.11 39.18 -42.61
CA TRP A 23 -152.92 38.54 -42.02
C TRP A 23 -153.08 37.06 -41.65
N ARG A 24 -153.94 36.33 -42.36
CA ARG A 24 -154.20 34.89 -42.12
C ARG A 24 -153.24 33.97 -42.90
N ASN A 25 -152.56 34.48 -43.93
CA ASN A 25 -151.67 33.70 -44.79
C ASN A 25 -150.20 33.78 -44.30
N GLY A 26 -149.36 32.80 -44.64
CA GLY A 26 -147.96 32.69 -44.19
C GLY A 26 -147.07 33.86 -44.65
N ARG A 27 -145.96 34.12 -43.95
CA ARG A 27 -145.01 35.20 -44.29
C ARG A 27 -144.54 35.12 -45.75
N ASP A 28 -144.15 33.93 -46.18
CA ASP A 28 -143.67 33.70 -47.55
C ASP A 28 -144.79 33.89 -48.58
N GLU A 29 -146.00 33.45 -48.28
CA GLU A 29 -147.16 33.67 -49.16
C GLU A 29 -147.47 35.15 -49.35
N ARG A 30 -147.41 35.95 -48.27
CA ARG A 30 -147.62 37.42 -48.36
C ARG A 30 -146.50 38.08 -49.16
N ARG A 31 -145.24 37.71 -48.95
CA ARG A 31 -144.11 38.22 -49.73
C ARG A 31 -144.22 37.89 -51.20
N GLU A 32 -144.54 36.63 -51.51
CA GLU A 32 -144.62 36.14 -52.87
C GLU A 32 -145.79 36.79 -53.62
N ALA A 33 -146.92 37.01 -52.96
CA ALA A 33 -148.03 37.77 -53.51
C ALA A 33 -147.61 39.20 -53.90
N THR A 34 -146.91 39.91 -53.02
CA THR A 34 -146.39 41.26 -53.33
C THR A 34 -145.38 41.23 -54.48
N LEU A 35 -144.48 40.24 -54.52
CA LEU A 35 -143.48 40.10 -55.57
C LEU A 35 -144.10 39.76 -56.94
N ARG A 36 -145.13 38.91 -56.97
CA ARG A 36 -145.89 38.62 -58.20
C ARG A 36 -146.64 39.84 -58.72
N ALA A 37 -147.18 40.68 -57.84
CA ALA A 37 -147.82 41.92 -58.24
C ALA A 37 -146.83 42.84 -58.97
N PHE A 38 -145.60 42.98 -58.44
CA PHE A 38 -144.54 43.73 -59.11
C PHE A 38 -144.16 43.14 -60.49
N SER A 39 -144.03 41.82 -60.62
CA SER A 39 -143.67 41.21 -61.91
C SER A 39 -144.79 41.27 -62.94
N ALA A 40 -146.05 41.31 -62.50
CA ALA A 40 -147.21 41.50 -63.36
C ALA A 40 -147.43 42.96 -63.81
N GLY A 41 -146.64 43.91 -63.30
CA GLY A 41 -146.78 45.34 -63.63
C GLY A 41 -148.02 46.00 -63.04
N VAL A 42 -148.61 45.38 -62.01
CA VAL A 42 -149.78 45.90 -61.28
C VAL A 42 -149.30 46.54 -59.97
N ASP A 43 -150.11 47.42 -59.40
CA ASP A 43 -149.83 48.06 -58.12
C ASP A 43 -149.61 47.03 -56.99
N ALA A 44 -148.40 47.03 -56.41
CA ALA A 44 -147.99 46.12 -55.36
C ALA A 44 -148.09 46.78 -53.98
N TYR A 45 -148.43 46.02 -52.94
CA TYR A 45 -148.60 46.50 -51.56
C TYR A 45 -147.66 45.77 -50.60
N CYS A 46 -147.15 46.48 -49.59
CA CYS A 46 -146.22 45.96 -48.57
C CYS A 46 -146.75 44.71 -47.86
N ALA A 47 -145.97 43.63 -47.84
CA ALA A 47 -146.35 42.34 -47.26
C ALA A 47 -146.58 42.36 -45.73
N TYR A 48 -146.09 43.40 -45.04
CA TYR A 48 -146.42 43.67 -43.64
C TYR A 48 -147.57 44.68 -43.58
N CYS A 49 -147.30 45.97 -43.66
CA CYS A 49 -148.31 47.00 -43.38
C CYS A 49 -149.34 47.26 -44.50
N GLY A 50 -149.23 46.60 -45.66
CA GLY A 50 -150.17 46.70 -46.78
C GLY A 50 -150.20 48.04 -47.52
N HIS A 51 -149.21 48.91 -47.33
CA HIS A 51 -149.16 50.19 -48.04
C HIS A 51 -148.67 50.04 -49.49
N ARG A 52 -149.20 50.84 -50.44
CA ARG A 52 -148.81 50.75 -51.87
C ARG A 52 -147.32 51.04 -51.99
N LEU A 53 -146.64 50.22 -52.77
CA LEU A 53 -145.22 50.33 -53.01
C LEU A 53 -144.96 51.05 -54.33
N PRO A 54 -143.91 51.89 -54.41
CA PRO A 54 -143.60 52.62 -55.63
C PRO A 54 -143.24 51.65 -56.77
N PRO A 55 -143.60 51.97 -58.03
CA PRO A 55 -143.27 51.14 -59.19
C PRO A 55 -141.75 51.06 -59.40
N ILE A 56 -141.25 49.91 -59.83
CA ILE A 56 -139.81 49.63 -59.94
C ILE A 56 -139.23 50.38 -61.15
N PRO A 57 -138.19 51.23 -60.98
CA PRO A 57 -137.60 51.97 -62.08
C PRO A 57 -136.85 51.07 -63.07
N ALA A 58 -136.90 51.41 -64.37
CA ALA A 58 -136.45 50.59 -65.50
C ALA A 58 -134.94 50.24 -65.54
N ARG A 59 -134.13 50.75 -64.62
CA ARG A 59 -132.71 50.37 -64.47
C ARG A 59 -132.46 49.74 -63.11
N GLY A 60 -132.71 48.42 -63.02
CA GLY A 60 -131.88 47.49 -62.25
C GLY A 60 -131.97 47.48 -60.71
N GLY A 61 -133.16 47.55 -60.11
CA GLY A 61 -133.37 47.27 -58.67
C GLY A 61 -134.18 45.99 -58.42
N ARG A 62 -133.81 45.16 -57.43
CA ARG A 62 -134.62 44.00 -57.00
C ARG A 62 -135.90 44.48 -56.30
N PRO A 63 -137.09 43.96 -56.63
CA PRO A 63 -138.32 44.30 -55.92
C PRO A 63 -138.20 43.96 -54.42
N SER A 64 -138.50 44.92 -53.55
CA SER A 64 -138.67 44.65 -52.12
C SER A 64 -140.15 44.46 -51.82
N PRO A 65 -140.57 43.37 -51.15
CA PRO A 65 -141.95 43.19 -50.76
C PRO A 65 -142.39 44.10 -49.59
N TYR A 66 -141.50 44.96 -49.06
CA TYR A 66 -141.83 45.88 -47.97
C TYR A 66 -141.56 47.33 -48.33
N CYS A 67 -142.24 48.22 -47.60
CA CYS A 67 -141.96 49.66 -47.64
C CYS A 67 -140.49 49.94 -47.37
N ALA A 68 -139.99 51.02 -47.97
CA ALA A 68 -138.70 51.59 -47.60
C ALA A 68 -138.68 51.92 -46.10
N ALA A 69 -137.49 51.89 -45.51
CA ALA A 69 -137.29 52.23 -44.10
C ALA A 69 -137.69 53.69 -43.86
N ASP A 70 -138.71 53.89 -43.01
CA ASP A 70 -139.21 55.20 -42.62
C ASP A 70 -139.07 55.33 -41.08
N PRO A 71 -138.12 56.17 -40.60
CA PRO A 71 -137.88 56.36 -39.17
C PRO A 71 -139.07 56.95 -38.42
N GLU A 72 -139.88 57.77 -39.08
CA GLU A 72 -140.99 58.46 -38.42
C GLU A 72 -142.15 57.51 -38.13
N ARG A 73 -142.27 56.42 -38.90
CA ARG A 73 -143.39 55.49 -38.81
C ARG A 73 -143.34 54.52 -37.62
N TYR A 74 -142.17 53.96 -37.30
CA TYR A 74 -142.00 52.96 -36.23
C TYR A 74 -140.86 53.28 -35.25
N GLY A 75 -140.13 54.38 -35.46
CA GLY A 75 -138.98 54.74 -34.63
C GLY A 75 -137.73 53.90 -34.86
N ARG A 76 -136.79 53.96 -33.92
CA ARG A 76 -135.49 53.28 -33.96
C ARG A 76 -135.33 52.35 -32.76
N TRP A 77 -134.73 51.19 -32.98
CA TRP A 77 -134.22 50.34 -31.90
C TRP A 77 -132.70 50.44 -31.87
N GLY A 78 -132.18 51.20 -30.90
CA GLY A 78 -130.77 51.57 -30.86
C GLY A 78 -130.37 52.34 -32.13
N ALA A 79 -129.32 51.87 -32.81
CA ALA A 79 -128.82 52.49 -34.04
C ALA A 79 -129.60 52.13 -35.32
N LYS A 80 -130.54 51.18 -35.29
CA LYS A 80 -131.27 50.70 -36.48
C LYS A 80 -132.69 51.24 -36.53
N VAL A 81 -133.13 51.70 -37.70
CA VAL A 81 -134.52 52.08 -37.97
C VAL A 81 -135.38 50.83 -38.01
N ILE A 82 -136.47 50.80 -37.27
CA ILE A 82 -137.39 49.67 -37.25
C ILE A 82 -138.14 49.64 -38.58
N THR A 83 -137.96 48.58 -39.35
CA THR A 83 -138.60 48.41 -40.66
C THR A 83 -139.70 47.36 -40.59
N CYS A 84 -140.68 47.48 -41.50
CA CYS A 84 -141.71 46.47 -41.71
C CYS A 84 -141.15 45.04 -41.87
N ALA A 85 -139.97 44.89 -42.51
CA ALA A 85 -139.33 43.60 -42.68
C ALA A 85 -138.87 43.00 -41.34
N MET A 86 -138.31 43.83 -40.45
CA MET A 86 -137.85 43.39 -39.12
C MET A 86 -139.01 43.01 -38.20
N LEU A 87 -140.10 43.79 -38.21
CA LEU A 87 -141.28 43.47 -37.39
C LEU A 87 -141.95 42.15 -37.82
N ASP A 88 -141.96 41.88 -39.12
CA ASP A 88 -142.47 40.62 -39.66
C ASP A 88 -141.58 39.42 -39.23
N GLU A 89 -140.26 39.60 -39.11
CA GLU A 89 -139.34 38.57 -38.58
C GLU A 89 -139.51 38.32 -37.10
N CYS A 90 -139.56 39.37 -36.28
CA CYS A 90 -139.76 39.22 -34.84
C CYS A 90 -141.08 38.48 -34.55
N ARG A 91 -142.12 38.76 -35.34
CA ARG A 91 -143.37 38.02 -35.25
C ARG A 91 -143.22 36.56 -35.66
N GLU A 92 -142.46 36.23 -36.70
CA GLU A 92 -142.21 34.83 -37.09
C GLU A 92 -141.53 34.04 -35.97
N ILE A 93 -140.50 34.63 -35.34
CA ILE A 93 -139.79 34.00 -34.22
C ILE A 93 -140.76 33.80 -33.04
N TRP A 94 -141.61 34.79 -32.76
CA TRP A 94 -142.62 34.69 -31.71
C TRP A 94 -143.60 33.54 -31.98
N VAL A 95 -144.15 33.49 -33.20
CA VAL A 95 -145.08 32.45 -33.61
C VAL A 95 -144.44 31.06 -33.60
N ARG A 96 -143.17 30.92 -33.99
CA ARG A 96 -142.46 29.63 -33.95
C ARG A 96 -142.19 29.16 -32.52
N THR A 97 -141.78 30.05 -31.63
CA THR A 97 -141.37 29.68 -30.27
C THR A 97 -142.56 29.49 -29.34
N TYR A 98 -143.61 30.31 -29.49
CA TYR A 98 -144.73 30.38 -28.55
C TYR A 98 -146.11 30.06 -29.18
N GLY A 99 -146.20 29.90 -30.50
CA GLY A 99 -147.44 29.57 -31.23
C GLY A 99 -148.28 30.79 -31.65
N GLN A 100 -149.15 30.62 -32.67
CA GLN A 100 -149.92 31.72 -33.29
C GLN A 100 -150.87 32.47 -32.33
N ASN A 101 -151.21 31.90 -31.18
CA ASN A 101 -152.27 32.38 -30.29
C ASN A 101 -151.78 32.91 -28.92
N GLN A 102 -150.46 33.00 -28.65
CA GLN A 102 -149.97 33.46 -27.34
C GLN A 102 -149.70 34.99 -27.25
N PRO A 103 -150.21 35.67 -26.19
CA PRO A 103 -149.93 37.08 -25.93
C PRO A 103 -148.52 37.30 -25.33
N MET A 104 -147.90 38.44 -25.65
CA MET A 104 -146.46 38.71 -25.50
C MET A 104 -145.94 39.05 -24.09
N THR A 105 -146.69 38.86 -22.99
CA THR A 105 -146.48 39.71 -21.78
C THR A 105 -146.34 39.08 -20.38
N GLN A 106 -146.19 37.76 -20.13
CA GLN A 106 -145.94 37.25 -18.75
C GLN A 106 -144.95 36.05 -18.66
N PHE A 107 -143.98 36.11 -17.71
CA PHE A 107 -143.00 35.05 -17.34
C PHE A 107 -142.99 34.82 -15.82
N ASP A 108 -142.72 33.58 -15.34
CA ASP A 108 -142.65 33.19 -13.91
C ASP A 108 -141.21 32.80 -13.49
N VAL A 109 -140.65 33.50 -12.50
CA VAL A 109 -139.23 33.47 -12.11
C VAL A 109 -138.90 32.30 -11.16
N ARG A 110 -139.87 31.75 -10.42
CA ARG A 110 -139.63 30.65 -9.45
C ARG A 110 -139.14 29.36 -10.10
N VAL A 111 -139.61 29.06 -11.31
CA VAL A 111 -139.26 27.84 -12.05
C VAL A 111 -137.78 27.83 -12.48
N LEU A 112 -137.19 29.01 -12.62
CA LEU A 112 -135.79 29.17 -13.02
C LEU A 112 -134.83 28.85 -11.86
N ASP A 113 -135.13 29.30 -10.64
CA ASP A 113 -134.31 29.03 -9.46
C ASP A 113 -134.31 27.55 -9.05
N GLU A 114 -135.46 26.89 -9.09
CA GLU A 114 -135.57 25.45 -8.79
C GLU A 114 -134.74 24.59 -9.78
N ARG A 115 -134.71 24.98 -11.06
CA ARG A 115 -133.89 24.29 -12.08
C ARG A 115 -132.40 24.54 -11.90
N ALA A 116 -131.98 25.73 -11.47
CA ALA A 116 -130.58 26.05 -11.21
C ALA A 116 -130.04 25.29 -9.99
N ALA A 117 -130.82 25.17 -8.91
CA ALA A 117 -130.46 24.41 -7.72
C ALA A 117 -130.29 22.90 -8.02
N GLY A 118 -131.18 22.33 -8.83
CA GLY A 118 -131.08 20.91 -9.24
C GLY A 118 -129.83 20.60 -10.09
N LEU A 119 -129.42 21.53 -10.95
CA LEU A 119 -128.18 21.38 -11.75
C LEU A 119 -126.92 21.48 -10.89
N LEU A 120 -126.90 22.35 -9.89
CA LEU A 120 -125.76 22.46 -8.97
C LEU A 120 -125.61 21.21 -8.09
N ALA A 121 -126.73 20.71 -7.54
CA ALA A 121 -126.72 19.48 -6.74
C ALA A 121 -126.26 18.24 -7.54
N ALA A 122 -126.57 18.18 -8.85
CA ALA A 122 -126.09 17.11 -9.73
C ALA A 122 -124.57 17.17 -10.02
N LEU A 123 -123.94 18.34 -9.81
CA LEU A 123 -122.50 18.55 -10.04
C LEU A 123 -121.65 18.36 -8.76
N ASP A 124 -122.26 18.32 -7.58
CA ASP A 124 -121.54 18.12 -6.32
C ASP A 124 -120.74 16.79 -6.27
N PRO A 125 -121.26 15.64 -6.74
CA PRO A 125 -120.48 14.39 -6.79
C PRO A 125 -119.21 14.50 -7.64
N VAL A 126 -119.29 15.23 -8.77
CA VAL A 126 -118.14 15.46 -9.66
C VAL A 126 -117.11 16.37 -8.99
N ARG A 127 -117.55 17.36 -8.19
CA ARG A 127 -116.65 18.24 -7.43
C ARG A 127 -115.95 17.47 -6.30
N GLU A 128 -116.65 16.55 -5.63
CA GLU A 128 -116.06 15.66 -4.63
C GLU A 128 -115.02 14.71 -5.24
N GLU A 129 -115.30 14.09 -6.39
CA GLU A 129 -114.34 13.23 -7.10
C GLU A 129 -113.09 14.00 -7.57
N ILE A 130 -113.25 15.23 -8.09
CA ILE A 130 -112.12 16.09 -8.46
C ILE A 130 -111.29 16.46 -7.23
N GLY A 131 -111.94 16.72 -6.09
CA GLY A 131 -111.26 16.95 -4.81
C GLY A 131 -110.46 15.74 -4.38
N ALA A 132 -111.06 14.55 -4.39
CA ALA A 132 -110.40 13.29 -4.04
C ALA A 132 -109.21 12.96 -4.95
N LEU A 133 -109.36 13.14 -6.27
CA LEU A 133 -108.28 12.95 -7.24
C LEU A 133 -107.14 13.94 -7.02
N ARG A 134 -107.45 15.20 -6.71
CA ARG A 134 -106.43 16.22 -6.41
C ARG A 134 -105.66 15.88 -5.13
N THR A 135 -106.35 15.44 -4.08
CA THR A 135 -105.71 14.98 -2.84
C THR A 135 -104.83 13.77 -3.10
N ARG A 136 -105.34 12.75 -3.78
CA ARG A 136 -104.58 11.55 -4.13
C ARG A 136 -103.34 11.86 -4.96
N LEU A 137 -103.45 12.72 -5.97
CA LEU A 137 -102.32 13.13 -6.80
C LEU A 137 -101.29 13.95 -6.00
N SER A 138 -101.73 14.76 -5.04
CA SER A 138 -100.83 15.48 -4.14
C SER A 138 -100.09 14.55 -3.17
N GLU A 139 -100.77 13.50 -2.67
CA GLU A 139 -100.16 12.49 -1.80
C GLU A 139 -99.18 11.60 -2.57
N GLU A 140 -99.54 11.14 -3.78
CA GLU A 140 -98.67 10.33 -4.64
C GLU A 140 -97.43 11.12 -5.10
N THR A 141 -97.57 12.41 -5.40
CA THR A 141 -96.43 13.27 -5.74
C THR A 141 -95.54 13.58 -4.54
N ALA A 142 -96.12 13.83 -3.37
CA ALA A 142 -95.36 13.98 -2.12
C ALA A 142 -94.57 12.70 -1.79
N ALA A 143 -95.22 11.53 -1.84
CA ALA A 143 -94.57 10.23 -1.61
C ALA A 143 -93.46 9.94 -2.63
N ALA A 144 -93.66 10.29 -3.91
CA ALA A 144 -92.63 10.12 -4.94
C ALA A 144 -91.43 11.05 -4.72
N LEU A 145 -91.65 12.29 -4.28
CA LEU A 145 -90.58 13.23 -3.94
C LEU A 145 -89.80 12.77 -2.70
N GLU A 146 -90.49 12.27 -1.67
CA GLU A 146 -89.85 11.67 -0.49
C GLU A 146 -89.03 10.44 -0.84
N ALA A 147 -89.58 9.53 -1.67
CA ALA A 147 -88.86 8.35 -2.14
C ALA A 147 -87.62 8.72 -2.98
N LYS A 148 -87.73 9.75 -3.83
CA LYS A 148 -86.59 10.28 -4.59
C LYS A 148 -85.53 10.86 -3.66
N ALA A 149 -85.92 11.68 -2.68
CA ALA A 149 -84.99 12.26 -1.72
C ALA A 149 -84.28 11.17 -0.89
N ALA A 150 -85.00 10.14 -0.46
CA ALA A 150 -84.43 9.00 0.25
C ALA A 150 -83.43 8.22 -0.63
N ALA A 151 -83.73 8.03 -1.93
CA ALA A 151 -82.83 7.37 -2.88
C ALA A 151 -81.58 8.21 -3.17
N GLU A 152 -81.71 9.53 -3.32
CA GLU A 152 -80.58 10.45 -3.49
C GLU A 152 -79.69 10.47 -2.24
N GLN A 153 -80.28 10.46 -1.05
CA GLN A 153 -79.55 10.36 0.20
C GLN A 153 -78.84 9.02 0.33
N ALA A 154 -79.51 7.90 0.05
CA ALA A 154 -78.90 6.57 0.06
C ALA A 154 -77.73 6.46 -0.93
N ARG A 155 -77.87 7.07 -2.12
CA ARG A 155 -76.79 7.14 -3.11
C ARG A 155 -75.61 7.97 -2.59
N ALA A 156 -75.85 9.14 -2.00
CA ALA A 156 -74.80 9.97 -1.44
C ALA A 156 -74.01 9.23 -0.34
N THR A 157 -74.72 8.55 0.57
CA THR A 157 -74.10 7.73 1.61
C THR A 157 -73.27 6.58 1.02
N ALA A 158 -73.77 5.91 -0.02
CA ALA A 158 -73.03 4.84 -0.69
C ALA A 158 -71.77 5.36 -1.42
N GLU A 159 -71.84 6.52 -2.05
CA GLU A 159 -70.69 7.17 -2.68
C GLU A 159 -69.64 7.60 -1.64
N GLU A 160 -70.06 8.10 -0.48
CA GLU A 160 -69.17 8.46 0.63
C GLU A 160 -68.47 7.22 1.21
N GLN A 161 -69.22 6.15 1.49
CA GLN A 161 -68.66 4.87 1.96
C GLN A 161 -67.68 4.25 0.95
N ALA A 162 -67.97 4.34 -0.35
CA ALA A 162 -67.04 3.87 -1.39
C ALA A 162 -65.73 4.65 -1.38
N ARG A 163 -65.77 5.98 -1.21
CA ARG A 163 -64.58 6.82 -1.10
C ARG A 163 -63.78 6.52 0.16
N GLU A 164 -64.45 6.28 1.29
CA GLU A 164 -63.78 5.88 2.54
C GLU A 164 -63.06 4.53 2.38
N ALA A 165 -63.72 3.54 1.78
CA ALA A 165 -63.13 2.23 1.52
C ALA A 165 -61.94 2.30 0.54
N GLU A 166 -62.02 3.14 -0.50
CA GLU A 166 -60.89 3.40 -1.41
C GLU A 166 -59.72 4.06 -0.68
N ALA A 167 -59.98 5.06 0.18
CA ALA A 167 -58.95 5.71 0.98
C ALA A 167 -58.30 4.76 1.99
N GLU A 168 -59.06 3.87 2.63
CA GLU A 168 -58.53 2.84 3.52
C GLU A 168 -57.66 1.82 2.76
N ARG A 169 -58.12 1.36 1.59
CA ARG A 169 -57.34 0.47 0.73
C ARG A 169 -56.02 1.12 0.33
N ASP A 170 -56.04 2.38 -0.10
CA ASP A 170 -54.85 3.09 -0.55
C ASP A 170 -53.86 3.31 0.59
N ARG A 171 -54.34 3.61 1.81
CA ARG A 171 -53.50 3.64 3.04
C ARG A 171 -52.88 2.27 3.33
N ALA A 172 -53.66 1.20 3.29
CA ALA A 172 -53.16 -0.15 3.54
C ALA A 172 -52.10 -0.58 2.52
N LEU A 173 -52.25 -0.19 1.24
CA LEU A 173 -51.25 -0.43 0.20
C LEU A 173 -49.97 0.37 0.45
N ALA A 174 -50.08 1.65 0.84
CA ALA A 174 -48.93 2.48 1.18
C ALA A 174 -48.15 1.93 2.39
N ASP A 175 -48.86 1.53 3.45
CA ASP A 175 -48.26 0.91 4.64
C ASP A 175 -47.56 -0.41 4.29
N ALA A 176 -48.18 -1.25 3.45
CA ALA A 176 -47.60 -2.50 2.98
C ALA A 176 -46.36 -2.30 2.08
N GLU A 177 -46.31 -1.22 1.31
CA GLU A 177 -45.14 -0.87 0.51
C GLU A 177 -44.01 -0.33 1.39
N GLN A 178 -44.31 0.54 2.35
CA GLN A 178 -43.34 1.03 3.32
C GLN A 178 -42.75 -0.10 4.16
N ALA A 179 -43.58 -1.04 4.62
CA ALA A 179 -43.11 -2.23 5.35
C ALA A 179 -42.18 -3.11 4.51
N ARG A 180 -42.46 -3.27 3.21
CA ARG A 180 -41.59 -4.01 2.28
C ARG A 180 -40.25 -3.31 2.08
N GLN A 181 -40.25 -1.99 1.86
CA GLN A 181 -39.02 -1.20 1.73
C GLN A 181 -38.18 -1.25 3.01
N GLN A 182 -38.81 -1.20 4.18
CA GLN A 182 -38.11 -1.33 5.46
C GLN A 182 -37.48 -2.72 5.61
N ALA A 183 -38.22 -3.80 5.31
CA ALA A 183 -37.70 -5.15 5.38
C ALA A 183 -36.52 -5.39 4.40
N GLU A 184 -36.56 -4.79 3.21
CA GLU A 184 -35.45 -4.84 2.25
C GLU A 184 -34.20 -4.11 2.77
N ARG A 185 -34.38 -2.95 3.41
CA ARG A 185 -33.28 -2.21 4.06
C ARG A 185 -32.68 -3.01 5.22
N ASP A 186 -33.51 -3.55 6.11
CA ASP A 186 -33.04 -4.37 7.23
C ASP A 186 -32.28 -5.63 6.74
N LEU A 187 -32.73 -6.26 5.66
CA LEU A 187 -32.03 -7.37 5.03
C LEU A 187 -30.69 -6.94 4.41
N ALA A 188 -30.64 -5.78 3.75
CA ALA A 188 -29.42 -5.23 3.19
C ALA A 188 -28.40 -4.88 4.29
N GLU A 189 -28.84 -4.25 5.38
CA GLU A 189 -28.01 -3.93 6.54
C GLU A 189 -27.48 -5.19 7.22
N ARG A 190 -28.31 -6.22 7.40
CA ARG A 190 -27.85 -7.52 7.94
C ARG A 190 -26.82 -8.18 7.04
N ARG A 191 -26.99 -8.13 5.72
CA ARG A 191 -26.00 -8.66 4.76
C ARG A 191 -24.69 -7.89 4.81
N ALA A 192 -24.75 -6.56 4.90
CA ALA A 192 -23.57 -5.71 5.05
C ALA A 192 -22.83 -6.02 6.36
N ALA A 193 -23.54 -6.07 7.49
CA ALA A 193 -22.97 -6.42 8.78
C ALA A 193 -22.35 -7.83 8.79
N GLN A 194 -22.99 -8.81 8.12
CA GLN A 194 -22.45 -10.16 7.99
C GLN A 194 -21.19 -10.21 7.11
N ALA A 195 -21.14 -9.41 6.04
CA ALA A 195 -19.96 -9.26 5.20
C ALA A 195 -18.80 -8.62 5.97
N GLU A 196 -19.06 -7.55 6.73
CA GLU A 196 -18.09 -6.90 7.61
C GLU A 196 -17.56 -7.85 8.68
N ALA A 197 -18.43 -8.61 9.35
CA ALA A 197 -18.03 -9.61 10.34
C ALA A 197 -17.16 -10.71 9.72
N THR A 198 -17.49 -11.15 8.51
CA THR A 198 -16.68 -12.13 7.77
C THR A 198 -15.32 -11.57 7.40
N GLN A 199 -15.27 -10.31 6.97
CA GLN A 199 -14.00 -9.63 6.64
C GLN A 199 -13.14 -9.43 7.88
N ALA A 200 -13.71 -8.94 8.98
CA ALA A 200 -13.01 -8.81 10.26
C ALA A 200 -12.46 -10.16 10.76
N GLY A 201 -13.18 -11.26 10.53
CA GLY A 201 -12.70 -12.62 10.79
C GLY A 201 -11.45 -12.96 9.98
N LYS A 202 -11.46 -12.70 8.66
CA LYS A 202 -10.30 -12.90 7.78
C LYS A 202 -9.11 -12.04 8.18
N ASP A 203 -9.34 -10.76 8.46
CA ASP A 203 -8.30 -9.82 8.85
C ASP A 203 -7.65 -10.25 10.17
N ARG A 204 -8.45 -10.72 11.14
CA ARG A 204 -7.95 -11.30 12.40
C ARG A 204 -7.11 -12.55 12.15
N ASP A 205 -7.60 -13.48 11.33
CA ASP A 205 -6.90 -14.73 11.06
C ASP A 205 -5.57 -14.46 10.31
N GLU A 206 -5.55 -13.47 9.41
CA GLU A 206 -4.33 -13.01 8.74
C GLU A 206 -3.36 -12.33 9.72
N ALA A 207 -3.86 -11.50 10.64
CA ALA A 207 -3.04 -10.89 11.69
C ALA A 207 -2.40 -11.96 12.60
N VAL A 208 -3.16 -12.99 13.00
CA VAL A 208 -2.64 -14.12 13.77
C VAL A 208 -1.60 -14.91 12.97
N ALA A 209 -1.81 -15.13 11.67
CA ALA A 209 -0.84 -15.79 10.81
C ALA A 209 0.47 -14.99 10.69
N ARG A 210 0.38 -13.66 10.52
CA ARG A 210 1.55 -12.76 10.51
C ARG A 210 2.29 -12.76 11.84
N GLN A 211 1.56 -12.75 12.96
CA GLN A 211 2.17 -12.84 14.29
C GLN A 211 2.96 -14.15 14.46
N LYS A 212 2.36 -15.30 14.11
CA LYS A 212 3.05 -16.60 14.17
C LYS A 212 4.28 -16.66 13.26
N ALA A 213 4.21 -16.06 12.08
CA ALA A 213 5.35 -15.97 11.18
C ALA A 213 6.48 -15.14 11.81
N ALA A 214 6.15 -13.98 12.41
CA ALA A 214 7.13 -13.12 13.09
C ALA A 214 7.73 -13.80 14.33
N GLU A 215 6.94 -14.54 15.11
CA GLU A 215 7.45 -15.36 16.22
C GLU A 215 8.41 -16.44 15.71
N GLY A 216 8.07 -17.13 14.62
CA GLY A 216 8.96 -18.12 14.00
C GLY A 216 10.26 -17.51 13.45
N GLU A 217 10.23 -16.30 12.90
CA GLU A 217 11.43 -15.57 12.49
C GLU A 217 12.30 -15.16 13.69
N LYS A 218 11.67 -14.71 14.78
CA LYS A 218 12.36 -14.39 16.04
C LYS A 218 13.07 -15.63 16.59
N ASP A 219 12.38 -16.78 16.65
CA ASP A 219 12.96 -18.02 17.17
C ASP A 219 14.13 -18.50 16.31
N ARG A 220 14.03 -18.39 14.98
CA ARG A 220 15.16 -18.65 14.07
C ARG A 220 16.33 -17.72 14.33
N ALA A 221 16.08 -16.42 14.50
CA ALA A 221 17.14 -15.45 14.79
C ALA A 221 17.83 -15.72 16.14
N VAL A 222 17.08 -16.17 17.16
CA VAL A 222 17.64 -16.60 18.45
C VAL A 222 18.50 -17.85 18.28
N ALA A 223 18.02 -18.87 17.58
CA ALA A 223 18.78 -20.09 17.32
C ALA A 223 20.05 -19.81 16.48
N ASP A 224 19.98 -18.90 15.51
CA ASP A 224 21.13 -18.46 14.72
C ASP A 224 22.18 -17.74 15.60
N ARG A 225 21.72 -16.88 16.51
CA ARG A 225 22.58 -16.20 17.47
C ARG A 225 23.26 -17.19 18.41
N GLU A 226 22.53 -18.17 18.95
CA GLU A 226 23.09 -19.22 19.82
C GLU A 226 24.16 -20.03 19.09
N ARG A 227 23.87 -20.48 17.86
CA ARG A 227 24.86 -21.19 17.02
C ARG A 227 26.11 -20.34 16.74
N ALA A 228 25.95 -19.04 16.52
CA ALA A 228 27.08 -18.14 16.32
C ALA A 228 27.93 -17.98 17.60
N LEU A 229 27.29 -17.91 18.78
CA LEU A 229 27.99 -17.85 20.06
C LEU A 229 28.75 -19.15 20.36
N ASP A 230 28.15 -20.31 20.08
CA ASP A 230 28.81 -21.61 20.21
C ASP A 230 30.03 -21.72 19.27
N GLN A 231 29.91 -21.23 18.03
CA GLN A 231 31.03 -21.18 17.09
C GLN A 231 32.17 -20.29 17.56
N VAL A 232 31.86 -19.12 18.13
CA VAL A 232 32.88 -18.23 18.71
C VAL A 232 33.56 -18.88 19.90
N THR A 233 32.80 -19.54 20.78
CA THR A 233 33.33 -20.24 21.95
C THR A 233 34.27 -21.38 21.52
N ALA A 234 33.82 -22.22 20.58
CA ALA A 234 34.64 -23.30 20.03
C ALA A 234 35.91 -22.79 19.31
N ALA A 235 35.84 -21.61 18.67
CA ALA A 235 37.02 -20.98 18.07
C ALA A 235 38.00 -20.47 19.13
N GLN A 236 37.50 -19.89 20.23
CA GLN A 236 38.33 -19.44 21.36
C GLN A 236 39.00 -20.63 22.06
N GLU A 237 38.30 -21.74 22.25
CA GLU A 237 38.86 -22.98 22.80
C GLU A 237 39.99 -23.51 21.91
N ARG A 238 39.78 -23.59 20.58
CA ARG A 238 40.84 -23.99 19.63
C ARG A 238 42.05 -23.05 19.67
N VAL A 239 41.83 -21.74 19.80
CA VAL A 239 42.95 -20.78 19.95
C VAL A 239 43.72 -21.03 21.24
N ALA A 240 43.02 -21.29 22.35
CA ALA A 240 43.66 -21.61 23.63
C ALA A 240 44.46 -22.92 23.56
N GLU A 241 43.91 -23.96 22.91
CA GLU A 241 44.61 -25.23 22.65
C GLU A 241 45.87 -25.02 21.81
N LEU A 242 45.77 -24.28 20.70
CA LEU A 242 46.93 -23.97 19.85
C LEU A 242 47.98 -23.14 20.60
N GLN A 243 47.57 -22.20 21.44
CA GLN A 243 48.49 -21.44 22.29
C GLN A 243 49.21 -22.35 23.29
N ALA A 244 48.51 -23.31 23.91
CA ALA A 244 49.12 -24.29 24.81
C ALA A 244 50.14 -25.18 24.09
N VAL A 245 49.81 -25.65 22.88
CA VAL A 245 50.74 -26.43 22.03
C VAL A 245 51.96 -25.59 21.64
N LEU A 246 51.77 -24.34 21.22
CA LEU A 246 52.89 -23.46 20.87
C LEU A 246 53.80 -23.19 22.08
N VAL A 247 53.24 -23.03 23.28
CA VAL A 247 54.02 -22.86 24.51
C VAL A 247 54.81 -24.12 24.84
N SER A 248 54.20 -25.31 24.71
CA SER A 248 54.90 -26.57 24.97
C SER A 248 56.00 -26.83 23.93
N GLU A 249 55.75 -26.61 22.65
CA GLU A 249 56.76 -26.72 21.59
C GLU A 249 57.92 -25.74 21.80
N ARG A 250 57.63 -24.49 22.20
CA ARG A 250 58.66 -23.51 22.55
C ARG A 250 59.50 -23.96 23.74
N ALA A 251 58.88 -24.50 24.79
CA ALA A 251 59.59 -25.04 25.94
C ALA A 251 60.51 -26.19 25.53
N THR A 252 60.01 -27.17 24.77
CA THR A 252 60.79 -28.29 24.25
C THR A 252 61.93 -27.84 23.33
N ALA A 253 61.70 -26.82 22.49
CA ALA A 253 62.74 -26.27 21.63
C ALA A 253 63.86 -25.57 22.44
N VAL A 254 63.50 -24.82 23.48
CA VAL A 254 64.48 -24.21 24.40
C VAL A 254 65.29 -25.26 25.14
N GLU A 255 64.63 -26.30 25.67
CA GLU A 255 65.32 -27.42 26.33
C GLU A 255 66.31 -28.12 25.40
N ARG A 256 65.92 -28.37 24.13
CA ARG A 256 66.82 -28.93 23.10
C ARG A 256 67.99 -28.02 22.80
N LEU A 257 67.78 -26.71 22.70
CA LEU A 257 68.86 -25.75 22.48
C LEU A 257 69.84 -25.72 23.66
N ASP A 258 69.34 -25.75 24.90
CA ASP A 258 70.19 -25.78 26.09
C ASP A 258 70.96 -27.11 26.19
N GLN A 259 70.35 -28.23 25.81
CA GLN A 259 71.06 -29.51 25.70
C GLN A 259 72.18 -29.44 24.67
N LEU A 260 71.91 -28.97 23.45
CA LEU A 260 72.91 -28.84 22.39
C LEU A 260 74.08 -27.92 22.80
N ARG A 261 73.80 -26.82 23.52
CA ARG A 261 74.83 -25.93 24.07
C ARG A 261 75.73 -26.66 25.08
N ARG A 262 75.15 -27.45 25.97
CA ARG A 262 75.92 -28.26 26.94
C ARG A 262 76.77 -29.31 26.24
N GLU A 263 76.22 -29.99 25.23
CA GLU A 263 76.95 -30.97 24.42
C GLU A 263 78.11 -30.31 23.65
N GLU A 264 77.90 -29.13 23.07
CA GLU A 264 78.96 -28.35 22.42
C GLU A 264 80.06 -27.93 23.39
N ASP A 265 79.69 -27.39 24.56
CA ASP A 265 80.66 -26.98 25.58
C ASP A 265 81.46 -28.17 26.11
N GLN A 266 80.81 -29.32 26.33
CA GLN A 266 81.46 -30.56 26.70
C GLN A 266 82.44 -31.02 25.61
N ALA A 267 82.00 -31.09 24.35
CA ALA A 267 82.86 -31.49 23.23
C ALA A 267 84.07 -30.55 23.05
N ARG A 268 83.88 -29.24 23.28
CA ARG A 268 84.99 -28.26 23.26
C ARG A 268 85.97 -28.47 24.41
N GLN A 269 85.48 -28.78 25.61
CA GLN A 269 86.32 -29.08 26.77
C GLN A 269 87.11 -30.37 26.56
N ASP A 270 86.44 -31.43 26.09
CA ASP A 270 87.06 -32.72 25.79
C ASP A 270 88.14 -32.56 24.73
N LEU A 271 87.85 -31.86 23.62
CA LEU A 271 88.84 -31.59 22.57
C LEU A 271 90.06 -30.83 23.11
N ARG A 272 89.85 -29.79 23.94
CA ARG A 272 90.95 -29.04 24.57
C ARG A 272 91.78 -29.93 25.49
N ALA A 273 91.13 -30.77 26.29
CA ALA A 273 91.82 -31.71 27.18
C ALA A 273 92.65 -32.72 26.38
N THR A 274 92.07 -33.35 25.35
CA THR A 274 92.77 -34.29 24.47
C THR A 274 93.96 -33.64 23.77
N LEU A 275 93.78 -32.47 23.17
CA LEU A 275 94.88 -31.75 22.51
C LEU A 275 95.99 -31.39 23.49
N THR A 276 95.63 -30.89 24.68
CA THR A 276 96.62 -30.55 25.72
C THR A 276 97.40 -31.80 26.15
N GLN A 277 96.71 -32.91 26.41
CA GLN A 277 97.33 -34.18 26.76
C GLN A 277 98.25 -34.71 25.65
N GLU A 278 97.84 -34.63 24.39
CA GLU A 278 98.67 -35.01 23.25
C GLU A 278 99.93 -34.13 23.13
N TYR A 279 99.78 -32.81 23.24
CA TYR A 279 100.92 -31.89 23.17
C TYR A 279 101.90 -32.10 24.32
N GLU A 280 101.41 -32.25 25.56
CA GLU A 280 102.24 -32.60 26.70
C GLU A 280 102.95 -33.94 26.51
N GLY A 281 102.24 -34.95 25.99
CA GLY A 281 102.80 -36.26 25.68
C GLY A 281 103.95 -36.17 24.67
N ARG A 282 103.77 -35.41 23.58
CA ARG A 282 104.82 -35.19 22.57
C ARG A 282 106.01 -34.42 23.15
N LEU A 283 105.78 -33.41 23.98
CA LEU A 283 106.85 -32.64 24.64
C LEU A 283 107.65 -33.52 25.60
N ARG A 284 107.00 -34.34 26.42
CA ARG A 284 107.67 -35.30 27.31
C ARG A 284 108.50 -36.31 26.52
N ALA A 285 107.91 -36.93 25.49
CA ALA A 285 108.63 -37.88 24.64
C ALA A 285 109.86 -37.23 23.98
N ARG A 286 109.74 -35.98 23.51
CA ARG A 286 110.87 -35.25 22.92
C ARG A 286 111.94 -34.87 23.94
N ALA A 287 111.55 -34.53 25.15
CA ALA A 287 112.48 -34.30 26.25
C ALA A 287 113.24 -35.60 26.61
N ASP A 288 112.53 -36.73 26.71
CA ASP A 288 113.14 -38.05 26.96
C ASP A 288 114.12 -38.44 25.85
N GLU A 289 113.78 -38.17 24.58
CA GLU A 289 114.68 -38.36 23.43
C GLU A 289 115.95 -37.50 23.56
N PHE A 290 115.82 -36.21 23.90
CA PHE A 290 116.98 -35.33 24.09
C PHE A 290 117.83 -35.72 25.29
N ASP A 291 117.23 -36.17 26.39
CA ASP A 291 117.94 -36.67 27.56
C ASP A 291 118.67 -37.99 27.26
N ALA A 292 118.06 -38.88 26.47
CA ALA A 292 118.71 -40.09 25.98
C ALA A 292 119.90 -39.76 25.07
N GLN A 293 119.74 -38.82 24.12
CA GLN A 293 120.83 -38.34 23.26
C GLN A 293 121.96 -37.72 24.07
N THR A 294 121.62 -36.88 25.07
CA THR A 294 122.61 -36.24 25.94
C THR A 294 123.38 -37.27 26.76
N ARG A 295 122.70 -38.28 27.32
CA ARG A 295 123.36 -39.39 28.04
C ARG A 295 124.25 -40.20 27.11
N ALA A 296 123.81 -40.50 25.90
CA ALA A 296 124.62 -41.22 24.91
C ALA A 296 125.87 -40.42 24.50
N LEU A 297 125.73 -39.12 24.25
CA LEU A 297 126.86 -38.24 23.93
C LEU A 297 127.84 -38.11 25.11
N ARG A 298 127.33 -38.00 26.34
CA ARG A 298 128.18 -38.00 27.55
C ARG A 298 128.93 -39.32 27.70
N ALA A 299 128.24 -40.45 27.57
CA ALA A 299 128.88 -41.76 27.64
C ALA A 299 129.96 -41.93 26.55
N ALA A 300 129.69 -41.50 25.31
CA ALA A 300 130.67 -41.53 24.22
C ALA A 300 131.86 -40.59 24.47
N ALA A 301 131.62 -39.42 25.06
CA ALA A 301 132.69 -38.49 25.46
C ALA A 301 133.54 -39.07 26.59
N ASP A 302 132.92 -39.67 27.61
CA ASP A 302 133.60 -40.32 28.73
C ASP A 302 134.44 -41.51 28.24
N GLU A 303 133.91 -42.32 27.33
CA GLU A 303 134.64 -43.42 26.67
C GLU A 303 135.84 -42.89 25.88
N ARG A 304 135.67 -41.81 25.12
CA ARG A 304 136.77 -41.17 24.39
C ARG A 304 137.83 -40.58 25.31
N VAL A 305 137.43 -39.98 26.44
CA VAL A 305 138.35 -39.47 27.45
C VAL A 305 139.12 -40.62 28.11
N ALA A 306 138.46 -41.73 28.42
CA ALA A 306 139.11 -42.92 28.95
C ALA A 306 140.12 -43.52 27.94
N GLU A 307 139.74 -43.60 26.67
CA GLU A 307 140.61 -44.05 25.57
C GLU A 307 141.84 -43.14 25.44
N LEU A 308 141.65 -41.82 25.32
CA LEU A 308 142.75 -40.85 25.24
C LEU A 308 143.63 -40.87 26.50
N GLY A 309 143.03 -41.05 27.68
CA GLY A 309 143.74 -41.23 28.94
C GLY A 309 144.64 -42.45 28.92
N SER A 310 144.14 -43.59 28.42
CA SER A 310 144.92 -44.82 28.26
C SER A 310 146.04 -44.69 27.23
N GLN A 311 145.81 -43.98 26.13
CA GLN A 311 146.84 -43.68 25.12
C GLN A 311 147.93 -42.79 25.71
N LEU A 312 147.57 -41.80 26.53
CA LEU A 312 148.53 -40.91 27.20
C LEU A 312 149.35 -41.65 28.26
N THR A 313 148.75 -42.53 29.06
CA THR A 313 149.50 -43.35 30.03
C THR A 313 150.44 -44.31 29.32
N GLN A 314 150.00 -44.92 28.22
CA GLN A 314 150.86 -45.77 27.40
C GLN A 314 152.03 -44.97 26.79
N ALA A 315 151.76 -43.80 26.21
CA ALA A 315 152.80 -42.94 25.63
C ALA A 315 153.81 -42.44 26.68
N THR A 316 153.34 -42.07 27.87
CA THR A 316 154.25 -41.68 28.97
C THR A 316 155.07 -42.86 29.50
N HIS A 317 154.49 -44.07 29.56
CA HIS A 317 155.22 -45.28 29.89
C HIS A 317 156.33 -45.58 28.86
N THR A 318 155.99 -45.60 27.57
CA THR A 318 156.98 -45.78 26.49
C THR A 318 158.05 -44.69 26.52
N TYR A 319 157.67 -43.42 26.74
CA TYR A 319 158.63 -42.34 26.89
C TYR A 319 159.59 -42.59 28.07
N ALA A 320 159.09 -42.99 29.24
CA ALA A 320 159.92 -43.32 30.39
C ALA A 320 160.84 -44.53 30.12
N GLU A 321 160.35 -45.57 29.45
CA GLU A 321 161.15 -46.74 29.02
C GLU A 321 162.27 -46.34 28.05
N THR A 322 162.06 -45.34 27.18
CA THR A 322 163.13 -44.83 26.30
C THR A 322 164.12 -43.91 27.00
N LEU A 323 163.66 -43.08 27.96
CA LEU A 323 164.51 -42.13 28.66
C LEU A 323 165.41 -42.78 29.73
N GLY A 324 164.93 -43.83 30.38
CA GLY A 324 165.65 -44.54 31.44
C GLY A 324 167.04 -45.03 30.98
N PRO A 325 167.12 -45.82 29.90
CA PRO A 325 168.39 -46.28 29.34
C PRO A 325 169.30 -45.13 28.90
N LEU A 326 168.74 -44.06 28.34
CA LEU A 326 169.52 -42.88 27.94
C LEU A 326 170.11 -42.16 29.16
N HIS A 327 169.37 -42.01 30.26
CA HIS A 327 169.90 -41.43 31.50
C HIS A 327 170.97 -42.29 32.14
N GLU A 328 170.82 -43.61 32.05
CA GLU A 328 171.81 -44.57 32.56
C GLU A 328 173.09 -44.55 31.71
N GLN A 329 172.97 -44.47 30.38
CA GLN A 329 174.09 -44.26 29.46
C GLN A 329 174.79 -42.92 29.71
N LEU A 330 174.04 -41.84 29.90
CA LEU A 330 174.60 -40.51 30.16
C LEU A 330 175.32 -40.44 31.51
N SER A 331 174.81 -41.17 32.51
CA SER A 331 175.47 -41.32 33.81
C SER A 331 176.77 -42.12 33.70
N ARG A 332 176.79 -43.23 32.94
CA ARG A 332 178.02 -43.96 32.62
C ARG A 332 179.05 -43.09 31.93
N LEU A 333 178.65 -42.37 30.87
CA LEU A 333 179.55 -41.49 30.14
C LEU A 333 180.14 -40.37 31.02
N ARG A 334 179.33 -39.81 31.93
CA ARG A 334 179.83 -38.83 32.92
C ARG A 334 180.85 -39.45 33.88
N GLN A 335 180.63 -40.70 34.30
CA GLN A 335 181.53 -41.42 35.19
C GLN A 335 182.85 -41.76 34.47
N GLU A 336 182.79 -42.25 33.23
CA GLU A 336 183.96 -42.48 32.37
C GLU A 336 184.75 -41.18 32.13
N LEU A 337 184.06 -40.06 31.88
CA LEU A 337 184.69 -38.74 31.73
C LEU A 337 185.41 -38.30 33.02
N ALA A 338 184.81 -38.54 34.18
CA ALA A 338 185.40 -38.23 35.48
C ALA A 338 186.66 -39.06 35.74
N GLU A 339 186.65 -40.36 35.39
CA GLU A 339 187.82 -41.23 35.46
C GLU A 339 188.93 -40.73 34.51
N LYS A 340 188.61 -40.42 33.25
CA LYS A 340 189.60 -39.92 32.28
C LYS A 340 190.19 -38.57 32.68
N THR A 341 189.41 -37.68 33.30
CA THR A 341 189.92 -36.40 33.81
C THR A 341 190.80 -36.59 35.04
N ALA A 342 190.49 -37.54 35.91
CA ALA A 342 191.35 -37.89 37.04
C ALA A 342 192.71 -38.46 36.55
N ASP A 343 192.68 -39.39 35.58
CA ASP A 343 193.89 -39.92 34.93
C ASP A 343 194.73 -38.81 34.32
N ALA A 344 194.09 -37.88 33.61
CA ALA A 344 194.76 -36.73 33.01
C ALA A 344 195.39 -35.79 34.05
N MET A 345 194.74 -35.58 35.21
CA MET A 345 195.33 -34.80 36.32
C MET A 345 196.54 -35.49 36.95
N VAL A 346 196.53 -36.82 37.06
CA VAL A 346 197.68 -37.59 37.54
C VAL A 346 198.85 -37.48 36.58
N LEU A 347 198.62 -37.68 35.28
CA LEU A 347 199.62 -37.50 34.22
C LEU A 347 200.16 -36.06 34.20
N ARG A 348 199.30 -35.06 34.42
CA ARG A 348 199.72 -33.66 34.46
C ARG A 348 200.58 -33.34 35.68
N ARG A 349 200.25 -33.88 36.86
CA ARG A 349 201.13 -33.79 38.04
C ARG A 349 202.47 -34.47 37.82
N GLN A 350 202.49 -35.61 37.13
CA GLN A 350 203.75 -36.28 36.76
C GLN A 350 204.60 -35.40 35.84
N LEU A 351 203.96 -34.75 34.85
CA LEU A 351 204.63 -33.79 33.97
C LEU A 351 205.16 -32.56 34.71
N ASP A 352 204.36 -31.99 35.62
CA ASP A 352 204.76 -30.81 36.40
C ASP A 352 205.88 -31.16 37.40
N GLY A 353 205.85 -32.37 37.98
CA GLY A 353 206.95 -32.90 38.80
C GLY A 353 208.25 -33.05 38.02
N LEU A 354 208.19 -33.67 36.84
CA LEU A 354 209.35 -33.81 35.94
C LEU A 354 209.89 -32.44 35.47
N ARG A 355 209.02 -31.45 35.24
CA ARG A 355 209.42 -30.08 34.88
C ARG A 355 210.09 -29.34 36.03
N ALA A 356 209.61 -29.51 37.26
CA ALA A 356 210.22 -28.90 38.44
C ALA A 356 211.63 -29.46 38.68
N GLU A 357 211.81 -30.79 38.56
CA GLU A 357 213.12 -31.44 38.61
C GLU A 357 214.07 -30.92 37.53
N LEU A 358 213.58 -30.70 36.30
CA LEU A 358 214.36 -30.13 35.20
C LEU A 358 214.79 -28.69 35.45
N SER A 359 213.91 -27.85 36.03
CA SER A 359 214.23 -26.46 36.36
C SER A 359 215.27 -26.33 37.48
N GLN A 360 215.22 -27.20 38.47
CA GLN A 360 216.14 -27.17 39.61
C GLN A 360 217.57 -27.59 39.22
N VAL A 361 217.70 -28.45 38.21
CA VAL A 361 219.00 -28.84 37.62
C VAL A 361 219.58 -27.73 36.72
N LEU A 362 218.73 -26.91 36.10
CA LEU A 362 219.15 -25.81 35.22
C LEU A 362 219.68 -24.58 35.98
N ASP A 363 219.15 -24.24 37.16
CA ASP A 363 219.58 -23.02 37.88
C ASP A 363 220.86 -23.20 38.72
N GLN A 364 221.27 -24.43 39.04
CA GLN A 364 222.48 -24.69 39.83
C GLN A 364 223.74 -24.88 38.99
N ALA A 365 223.61 -24.98 37.67
CA ALA A 365 224.69 -25.37 36.79
C ALA A 365 224.90 -24.36 35.66
N ALA A 366 225.86 -23.48 35.91
CA ALA A 366 226.75 -22.89 34.91
C ALA A 366 226.13 -21.80 33.99
N GLU A 367 226.46 -20.51 34.11
CA GLU A 367 227.79 -19.95 34.45
C GLU A 367 228.94 -20.89 34.14
N GLY A 368 229.13 -21.08 32.86
CA GLY A 368 230.42 -21.42 32.33
C GLY A 368 230.37 -21.13 30.84
N GLU A 369 231.46 -20.61 30.28
CA GLU A 369 231.95 -21.29 29.08
C GLU A 369 231.67 -22.81 29.22
N PRO A 370 231.04 -23.53 28.29
CA PRO A 370 230.05 -23.21 27.26
C PRO A 370 228.73 -24.03 27.44
N LEU A 371 227.54 -23.44 27.30
CA LEU A 371 226.23 -24.13 27.40
C LEU A 371 225.23 -23.75 26.27
N ARG A 372 225.75 -23.41 25.09
CA ARG A 372 224.94 -23.13 23.89
C ARG A 372 224.50 -24.39 23.13
N ASP A 373 225.12 -25.54 23.38
CA ASP A 373 224.90 -26.74 22.55
C ASP A 373 223.92 -27.77 23.14
N LEU A 374 223.45 -27.58 24.39
CA LEU A 374 222.44 -28.47 25.00
C LEU A 374 221.00 -27.89 25.00
N ILE A 375 220.84 -26.57 24.85
CA ILE A 375 219.50 -25.93 24.76
C ILE A 375 218.88 -26.11 23.37
N ALA A 376 219.68 -26.35 22.33
CA ALA A 376 219.20 -26.61 20.97
C ALA A 376 218.56 -28.01 20.79
N ALA A 377 218.77 -28.95 21.72
CA ALA A 377 218.25 -30.33 21.61
C ALA A 377 216.98 -30.61 22.44
N ALA A 378 216.65 -29.77 23.43
CA ALA A 378 215.52 -30.01 24.35
C ALA A 378 214.20 -29.28 23.97
N LEU A 379 214.21 -28.43 22.94
CA LEU A 379 213.02 -27.69 22.47
C LEU A 379 212.36 -28.29 21.21
N ALA A 380 212.73 -29.51 20.83
CA ALA A 380 212.02 -30.28 19.79
C ALA A 380 210.78 -31.00 20.37
N LYS A 381 209.63 -30.32 20.22
CA LYS A 381 208.21 -30.76 20.08
C LYS A 381 207.83 -32.26 20.28
N PRO A 382 206.56 -32.50 20.66
CA PRO A 382 205.55 -33.00 19.69
C PRO A 382 204.18 -32.27 19.88
N GLU A 383 203.24 -32.05 18.96
CA GLU A 383 202.74 -32.74 17.76
C GLU A 383 202.17 -34.16 17.97
N THR A 384 200.89 -34.21 18.37
CA THR A 384 199.87 -35.25 18.12
C THR A 384 198.50 -34.51 18.14
N THR A 385 197.66 -34.39 17.10
CA THR A 385 196.97 -35.28 16.14
C THR A 385 196.02 -36.32 16.76
N ALA A 386 194.79 -36.37 16.19
CA ALA A 386 193.64 -37.28 16.40
C ALA A 386 192.54 -36.71 17.33
N ASN A 387 191.26 -36.68 17.02
CA ASN A 387 190.46 -37.20 15.90
C ASN A 387 189.04 -36.59 16.01
N GLU A 388 188.42 -36.21 14.90
CA GLU A 388 186.95 -36.25 14.72
C GLU A 388 186.46 -37.72 14.81
N PRO A 389 185.17 -38.06 15.09
CA PRO A 389 184.01 -37.58 14.29
C PRO A 389 182.62 -37.56 14.99
N GLY A 390 181.61 -37.07 14.25
CA GLY A 390 180.21 -37.54 14.34
C GLY A 390 179.21 -36.65 15.05
#